data_AF-A0A2N9I1E7-F1
#
_entry.id   AF-A0A2N9I1E7-F1
#
_cell.length_a   1.000
_cell.length_b   1.000
_cell.length_c   1.000
_cell.angle_alpha   90.00
_cell.angle_beta   90.00
_cell.angle_gamma   90.00
#
_symmetry.space_group_name_H-M   'P 1'
#
loop_
_entity.id
_entity.type
_entity.pdbx_description
1 polymer ?
#
loop_
_entity_poly.entity_id
_entity_poly.type
_entity_poly.pdbx_seq_one_letter_code
_entity_poly.pdbx_strand_id
1 'polypeptide(L)'
;MEIGYEEKDFLACCGSTKFAKEMALASPFASLEQAVTAATDIWFNKIDVTAWLQAFSAHPQIGDSNSSSSQSHNQTSTQWSKGEQSTALATATGSSLQELSEWNARYREKFGFIFIICASGRSTDEILAELKVKFHLEFAFQADIDMIVSLWQ
;
A
#
# COMPACT_ATOMS: atom_id res chain seq x y z
N MET A 1 21.03 -21.19 -4.19
CA MET A 1 19.68 -21.72 -4.43
C MET A 1 18.89 -20.54 -4.93
N GLU A 2 18.61 -20.47 -6.22
CA GLU A 2 17.77 -19.40 -6.77
C GLU A 2 16.34 -19.66 -6.31
N ILE A 3 15.86 -18.86 -5.36
CA ILE A 3 14.45 -18.88 -4.99
C ILE A 3 13.73 -18.10 -6.08
N GLY A 4 13.12 -18.84 -7.02
CA GLY A 4 12.25 -18.24 -8.02
C GLY A 4 10.92 -17.87 -7.37
N TYR A 5 10.53 -16.61 -7.50
CA TYR A 5 9.19 -16.14 -7.14
C TYR A 5 8.28 -16.25 -8.35
N GLU A 6 7.04 -16.67 -8.14
CA GLU A 6 6.01 -16.80 -9.16
C GLU A 6 5.02 -15.62 -9.10
N GLU A 7 4.18 -15.46 -10.11
CA GLU A 7 3.17 -14.38 -10.19
C GLU A 7 2.31 -14.30 -8.92
N LYS A 8 1.91 -15.44 -8.34
CA LYS A 8 1.13 -15.49 -7.09
C LYS A 8 1.83 -14.85 -5.90
N ASP A 9 3.16 -14.90 -5.84
CA ASP A 9 3.95 -14.37 -4.74
C ASP A 9 4.04 -12.85 -4.85
N PHE A 10 4.27 -12.33 -6.06
CA PHE A 10 4.23 -10.90 -6.32
C PHE A 10 2.83 -10.30 -6.16
N LEU A 11 1.79 -11.04 -6.55
CA LEU A 11 0.40 -10.63 -6.37
C LEU A 11 0.03 -10.54 -4.89
N ALA A 12 0.64 -11.36 -4.03
CA ALA A 12 0.42 -11.31 -2.59
C ALA A 12 0.98 -10.06 -1.91
N CYS A 13 2.00 -9.45 -2.50
CA CYS A 13 2.62 -8.22 -2.00
C CYS A 13 1.90 -6.97 -2.52
N CYS A 14 1.71 -6.85 -3.84
CA CYS A 14 1.31 -5.59 -4.47
C CYS A 14 -0.18 -5.55 -4.88
N GLY A 15 -0.89 -6.68 -4.95
CA GLY A 15 -2.30 -6.73 -5.37
C GLY A 15 -2.60 -6.38 -6.83
N SER A 16 -1.63 -5.83 -7.57
CA SER A 16 -1.73 -5.56 -9.00
C SER A 16 -1.35 -6.78 -9.85
N THR A 17 -2.32 -7.28 -10.59
CA THR A 17 -2.16 -8.44 -11.49
C THR A 17 -1.15 -8.18 -12.60
N LYS A 18 -1.20 -6.98 -13.21
CA LYS A 18 -0.26 -6.60 -14.27
C LYS A 18 1.16 -6.48 -13.73
N PHE A 19 1.34 -5.84 -12.58
CA PHE A 19 2.65 -5.74 -11.93
C PHE A 19 3.22 -7.12 -11.58
N ALA A 20 2.40 -7.99 -10.96
CA ALA A 20 2.81 -9.33 -10.57
C ALA A 20 3.27 -10.18 -11.76
N LYS A 21 2.55 -10.11 -12.88
CA LYS A 21 2.90 -10.79 -14.11
C LYS A 21 4.22 -10.30 -14.69
N GLU A 22 4.44 -8.99 -14.76
CA GLU A 22 5.69 -8.41 -15.27
C GLU A 22 6.89 -8.76 -14.37
N MET A 23 6.71 -8.76 -13.04
CA MET A 23 7.74 -9.19 -12.09
C MET A 23 8.10 -10.67 -12.26
N ALA A 24 7.09 -11.53 -12.45
CA ALA A 24 7.32 -12.96 -12.70
C ALA A 24 8.07 -13.21 -14.03
N LEU A 25 7.80 -12.40 -15.07
CA LEU A 25 8.53 -12.47 -16.34
C LEU A 25 9.98 -11.96 -16.23
N ALA A 26 10.25 -11.04 -15.30
CA ALA A 26 11.59 -10.51 -15.05
C ALA A 26 12.44 -11.36 -14.07
N SER A 27 11.79 -12.25 -13.31
CA SER A 27 12.39 -13.22 -12.39
C SER A 27 13.11 -14.36 -13.15
N PRO A 28 14.17 -15.00 -12.61
CA PRO A 28 14.76 -14.77 -11.28
C PRO A 28 15.70 -13.56 -11.21
N PHE A 29 15.80 -12.96 -10.03
CA PHE A 29 16.71 -11.84 -9.76
C PHE A 29 17.97 -12.32 -9.02
N ALA A 30 19.14 -11.79 -9.37
CA ALA A 30 20.39 -12.17 -8.72
C ALA A 30 20.59 -11.49 -7.35
N SER A 31 19.85 -10.42 -7.05
CA SER A 31 19.91 -9.70 -5.78
C SER A 31 18.62 -8.91 -5.51
N LEU A 32 18.46 -8.46 -4.26
CA LEU A 32 17.38 -7.54 -3.87
C LEU A 32 17.45 -6.24 -4.68
N GLU A 33 18.64 -5.71 -4.92
CA GLU A 33 18.84 -4.48 -5.70
C GLU A 33 18.33 -4.63 -7.14
N GLN A 34 18.58 -5.78 -7.77
CA GLN A 34 18.03 -6.08 -9.09
C GLN A 34 16.50 -6.20 -9.08
N ALA A 35 15.93 -6.84 -8.06
CA ALA A 35 14.48 -6.96 -7.91
C ALA A 35 13.83 -5.58 -7.74
N VAL A 36 14.39 -4.70 -6.90
CA VAL A 36 13.89 -3.33 -6.68
C VAL A 36 14.03 -2.48 -7.94
N THR A 37 15.14 -2.62 -8.67
CA THR A 37 15.35 -1.92 -9.95
C THR A 37 14.31 -2.36 -10.98
N ALA A 38 14.07 -3.67 -11.11
CA ALA A 38 13.06 -4.21 -12.02
C ALA A 38 11.64 -3.75 -11.63
N ALA A 39 11.30 -3.80 -10.34
CA ALA A 39 10.01 -3.33 -9.83
C ALA A 39 9.77 -1.84 -10.15
N THR A 40 10.79 -1.01 -9.96
CA THR A 40 10.73 0.43 -10.24
C THR A 40 10.49 0.69 -11.73
N ASP A 41 11.25 0.02 -12.62
CA ASP A 41 11.06 0.14 -14.07
C ASP A 41 9.67 -0.35 -14.51
N ILE A 42 9.23 -1.50 -14.01
CA ILE A 42 7.90 -2.06 -14.32
C ILE A 42 6.80 -1.09 -13.92
N TRP A 43 6.88 -0.55 -12.71
CA TRP A 43 5.85 0.34 -12.17
C TRP A 43 5.70 1.61 -13.00
N PHE A 44 6.81 2.28 -13.34
CA PHE A 44 6.77 3.57 -14.03
C PHE A 44 6.62 3.45 -15.54
N ASN A 45 7.17 2.39 -16.15
CA ASN A 45 7.33 2.33 -17.61
C ASN A 45 6.52 1.24 -18.30
N LYS A 46 6.05 0.21 -17.57
CA LYS A 46 5.42 -0.99 -18.19
C LYS A 46 3.97 -1.20 -17.82
N ILE A 47 3.52 -0.66 -16.69
CA ILE A 47 2.12 -0.76 -16.26
C ILE A 47 1.43 0.61 -16.34
N ASP A 48 0.10 0.57 -16.32
CA ASP A 48 -0.73 1.76 -16.46
C ASP A 48 -1.37 2.15 -15.12
N VAL A 49 -2.01 3.32 -15.09
CA VAL A 49 -2.70 3.84 -13.90
C VAL A 49 -3.77 2.88 -13.37
N THR A 50 -4.40 2.06 -14.21
CA THR A 50 -5.39 1.07 -13.74
C THR A 50 -4.71 0.00 -12.90
N ALA A 51 -3.50 -0.44 -13.31
CA ALA A 51 -2.69 -1.36 -12.54
C ALA A 51 -2.19 -0.76 -11.22
N TRP A 52 -1.91 0.56 -11.16
CA TRP A 52 -1.59 1.26 -9.91
C TRP A 52 -2.79 1.30 -8.97
N LEU A 53 -3.96 1.69 -9.48
CA LEU A 53 -5.19 1.76 -8.68
C LEU A 53 -5.61 0.38 -8.18
N GLN A 54 -5.37 -0.69 -8.96
CA GLN A 54 -5.58 -2.06 -8.50
C GLN A 54 -4.70 -2.36 -7.28
N ALA A 55 -3.42 -2.02 -7.31
CA ALA A 55 -2.53 -2.19 -6.15
C ALA A 55 -3.06 -1.44 -4.93
N PHE A 56 -3.39 -0.16 -5.10
CA PHE A 56 -3.88 0.66 -4.00
C PHE A 56 -5.16 0.11 -3.39
N SER A 57 -6.08 -0.40 -4.21
CA SER A 57 -7.35 -0.99 -3.74
C SER A 57 -7.19 -2.28 -2.94
N ALA A 58 -6.04 -2.97 -3.05
CA ALA A 58 -5.80 -4.22 -2.34
C ALA A 58 -5.43 -4.01 -0.86
N HIS A 59 -5.04 -2.80 -0.47
CA HIS A 59 -4.68 -2.48 0.91
C HIS A 59 -5.92 -2.18 1.77
N PRO A 60 -5.97 -2.67 3.01
CA PRO A 60 -6.96 -2.21 3.98
C PRO A 60 -6.76 -0.73 4.30
N GLN A 61 -7.86 0.00 4.48
CA GLN A 61 -7.80 1.40 4.90
C GLN A 61 -7.28 1.50 6.34
N ILE A 62 -6.37 2.44 6.61
CA ILE A 62 -5.87 2.70 7.96
C ILE A 62 -7.03 3.12 8.88
N GLY A 63 -7.11 2.46 10.04
CA GLY A 63 -8.11 2.74 11.07
C GLY A 63 -9.46 2.05 10.86
N ASP A 64 -9.61 1.25 9.80
CA ASP A 64 -10.80 0.42 9.62
C ASP A 64 -10.63 -0.90 10.38
N SER A 65 -11.38 -1.07 11.47
CA SER A 65 -11.43 -2.31 12.25
C SER A 65 -12.38 -3.35 11.63
N ASN A 66 -13.21 -2.96 10.66
CA ASN A 66 -14.11 -3.86 9.97
C ASN A 66 -13.41 -4.44 8.73
N SER A 67 -12.86 -5.65 8.90
CA SER A 67 -12.35 -6.50 7.81
C SER A 67 -13.34 -6.85 6.69
N SER A 68 -14.57 -6.32 6.74
CA SER A 68 -15.69 -6.62 5.83
C SER A 68 -15.84 -5.61 4.69
N SER A 69 -15.27 -4.41 4.81
CA SER A 69 -15.28 -3.34 3.78
C SER A 69 -14.09 -3.46 2.82
N SER A 70 -13.06 -4.20 3.23
CA SER A 70 -11.84 -4.37 2.46
C SER A 70 -12.12 -5.32 1.30
N GLN A 71 -12.18 -4.79 0.08
CA GLN A 71 -12.09 -5.59 -1.16
C GLN A 71 -10.67 -6.17 -1.34
N SER A 72 -9.96 -6.47 -0.24
CA SER A 72 -8.70 -7.18 -0.30
C SER A 72 -9.04 -8.63 -0.62
N HIS A 73 -8.90 -8.99 -1.90
CA HIS A 73 -9.01 -10.38 -2.34
C HIS A 73 -7.86 -11.26 -1.82
N ASN A 74 -6.95 -10.70 -1.00
CA ASN A 74 -5.76 -11.36 -0.51
C ASN A 74 -5.71 -11.46 1.04
N GLN A 75 -5.84 -12.68 1.55
CA GLN A 75 -5.79 -12.97 2.99
C GLN A 75 -4.43 -12.64 3.62
N THR A 76 -3.33 -12.76 2.86
CA THR A 76 -1.97 -12.50 3.33
C THR A 76 -1.76 -11.00 3.62
N SER A 77 -2.12 -10.12 2.69
CA SER A 77 -2.03 -8.66 2.89
C SER A 77 -2.92 -8.18 4.06
N THR A 78 -4.10 -8.77 4.21
CA THR A 78 -4.98 -8.50 5.36
C THR A 78 -4.33 -8.90 6.69
N GLN A 79 -3.63 -10.03 6.73
CA GLN A 79 -2.92 -10.48 7.94
C GLN A 79 -1.74 -9.56 8.29
N TRP A 80 -0.92 -9.17 7.31
CA TRP A 80 0.19 -8.24 7.53
C TRP A 80 -0.32 -6.89 8.03
N SER A 81 -1.36 -6.35 7.41
CA SER A 81 -1.92 -5.04 7.79
C SER A 81 -2.38 -4.98 9.25
N LYS A 82 -2.92 -6.08 9.81
CA LYS A 82 -3.27 -6.14 11.24
C LYS A 82 -2.06 -5.94 12.15
N GLY A 83 -0.91 -6.52 11.80
CA GLY A 83 0.34 -6.34 12.52
C GLY A 83 0.88 -4.92 12.38
N GLU A 84 0.90 -4.40 11.15
CA GLU A 84 1.38 -3.07 10.82
C GLU A 84 0.60 -1.98 11.57
N GLN A 85 -0.72 -2.11 11.67
CA GLN A 85 -1.59 -1.13 12.34
C GLN A 85 -1.72 -1.32 13.85
N SER A 86 -1.07 -2.33 14.43
CA SER A 86 -1.28 -2.70 15.85
C SER A 86 -0.96 -1.55 16.83
N THR A 87 0.14 -0.83 16.62
CA THR A 87 0.51 0.33 17.44
C THR A 87 -0.48 1.48 17.28
N ALA A 88 -0.96 1.74 16.06
CA ALA A 88 -1.94 2.78 15.80
C ALA A 88 -3.24 2.49 16.56
N LEU A 89 -3.76 1.26 16.44
CA LEU A 89 -4.99 0.84 17.12
C LEU A 89 -4.84 0.86 18.66
N ALA A 90 -3.67 0.49 19.19
CA ALA A 90 -3.41 0.51 20.63
C ALA A 90 -3.32 1.93 21.21
N THR A 91 -2.98 2.92 20.39
CA THR A 91 -2.84 4.34 20.79
C THR A 91 -4.04 5.20 20.42
N ALA A 92 -5.06 4.60 19.80
CA ALA A 92 -6.22 5.30 19.28
C ALA A 92 -7.13 5.80 20.40
N THR A 93 -7.61 7.04 20.24
CA THR A 93 -8.70 7.62 21.04
C THR A 93 -9.95 7.73 20.17
N GLY A 94 -11.13 7.88 20.77
CA GLY A 94 -12.37 8.10 20.00
C GLY A 94 -12.26 9.31 19.07
N SER A 95 -11.64 10.40 19.54
CA SER A 95 -11.39 11.61 18.74
C SER A 95 -10.39 11.39 17.62
N SER A 96 -9.28 10.68 17.85
CA SER A 96 -8.27 10.48 16.81
C SER A 96 -8.73 9.49 15.73
N LEU A 97 -9.56 8.49 16.07
CA LEU A 97 -10.21 7.63 15.06
C LEU A 97 -11.22 8.39 14.21
N GLN A 98 -12.03 9.25 14.84
CA GLN A 98 -12.98 10.09 14.11
C GLN A 98 -12.23 11.02 13.14
N GLU A 99 -11.20 11.70 13.62
CA GLU A 99 -10.41 12.60 12.80
C GLU A 99 -9.70 11.85 11.65
N LEU A 100 -9.12 10.68 11.93
CA LEU A 100 -8.53 9.83 10.89
C LEU A 100 -9.55 9.41 9.83
N SER A 101 -10.79 9.09 10.21
CA SER A 101 -11.88 8.77 9.29
C SER A 101 -12.21 9.96 8.38
N GLU A 102 -12.35 11.16 8.95
CA GLU A 102 -12.64 12.39 8.22
C GLU A 102 -11.52 12.74 7.21
N TRP A 103 -10.25 12.60 7.62
CA TRP A 103 -9.12 12.85 6.73
C TRP A 103 -8.96 11.78 5.64
N ASN A 104 -9.23 10.51 5.93
CA ASN A 104 -9.28 9.47 4.91
C ASN A 104 -10.34 9.77 3.84
N ALA A 105 -11.51 10.27 4.25
CA ALA A 105 -12.56 10.68 3.32
C ALA A 105 -12.10 11.84 2.42
N ARG A 106 -11.48 12.88 2.99
CA ARG A 106 -10.90 14.01 2.23
C ARG A 106 -9.82 13.55 1.26
N TYR A 107 -8.94 12.66 1.71
CA TYR A 107 -7.87 12.10 0.89
C TYR A 107 -8.43 11.38 -0.33
N ARG A 108 -9.42 10.50 -0.11
CA ARG A 108 -10.09 9.77 -1.19
C ARG A 108 -10.81 10.71 -2.15
N GLU A 109 -11.47 11.76 -1.64
CA GLU A 109 -12.13 12.77 -2.48
C GLU A 109 -11.12 13.51 -3.37
N LYS A 110 -9.95 13.87 -2.85
CA LYS A 110 -8.92 14.59 -3.61
C LYS A 110 -8.18 13.71 -4.61
N PHE A 111 -7.72 12.53 -4.19
CA PHE A 111 -6.81 11.69 -4.98
C PHE A 111 -7.51 10.53 -5.69
N GLY A 112 -8.72 10.16 -5.29
CA GLY A 112 -9.48 9.07 -5.91
C GLY A 112 -9.13 7.66 -5.42
N PHE A 113 -8.20 7.53 -4.48
CA PHE A 113 -7.78 6.26 -3.87
C PHE A 113 -7.53 6.40 -2.36
N ILE A 114 -7.27 5.29 -1.67
CA ILE A 114 -7.05 5.27 -0.22
C ILE A 114 -5.68 5.82 0.18
N PHE A 115 -5.57 6.31 1.40
CA PHE A 115 -4.28 6.66 1.97
C PHE A 115 -3.47 5.40 2.32
N ILE A 116 -2.20 5.36 1.90
CA ILE A 116 -1.29 4.24 2.13
C ILE A 116 -0.03 4.77 2.85
N ILE A 117 0.40 4.05 3.89
CA ILE A 117 1.58 4.38 4.68
C ILE A 117 2.14 3.11 5.34
N CYS A 118 3.46 3.05 5.53
CA CYS A 118 4.08 2.08 6.42
C CYS A 118 3.65 2.38 7.87
N ALA A 119 2.62 1.68 8.35
CA ALA A 119 2.01 1.91 9.66
C ALA A 119 2.80 1.29 10.83
N SER A 120 3.70 0.34 10.54
CA SER A 120 4.49 -0.40 11.52
C SER A 120 5.16 0.52 12.54
N GLY A 121 4.80 0.34 13.82
CA GLY A 121 5.37 1.10 14.93
C GLY A 121 4.86 2.54 15.07
N ARG A 122 3.96 3.01 14.21
CA ARG A 122 3.39 4.36 14.27
C ARG A 122 2.13 4.39 15.12
N SER A 123 1.98 5.46 15.89
CA SER A 123 0.74 5.81 16.59
C SER A 123 -0.31 6.39 15.63
N THR A 124 -1.58 6.42 16.08
CA THR A 124 -2.66 7.04 15.30
C THR A 124 -2.36 8.52 14.99
N ASP A 125 -1.80 9.26 15.96
CA ASP A 125 -1.52 10.69 15.80
C ASP A 125 -0.38 10.95 14.81
N GLU A 126 0.66 10.09 14.78
CA GLU A 126 1.73 10.17 13.78
C GLU A 126 1.23 9.88 12.37
N ILE A 127 0.35 8.88 12.22
CA ILE A 127 -0.28 8.57 10.93
C ILE A 127 -1.14 9.73 10.46
N LEU A 128 -1.92 10.32 11.37
CA LEU A 128 -2.75 11.48 11.08
C LEU A 128 -1.93 12.70 10.67
N ALA A 129 -0.81 12.96 11.35
CA ALA A 129 0.10 14.05 11.01
C ALA A 129 0.67 13.85 9.60
N GLU A 130 1.11 12.63 9.26
CA GLU A 130 1.61 12.30 7.92
C GLU A 130 0.52 12.47 6.86
N LEU A 131 -0.70 11.99 7.14
CA LEU A 131 -1.85 12.13 6.24
C LEU A 131 -2.13 13.60 5.90
N LYS A 132 -2.08 14.48 6.90
CA LYS A 132 -2.27 15.93 6.70
C LYS A 132 -1.16 16.55 5.86
N VAL A 133 0.10 16.15 6.07
CA VAL A 133 1.24 16.62 5.26
C VAL A 133 1.07 16.17 3.82
N LYS A 134 0.86 14.88 3.60
CA LYS A 134 0.69 14.26 2.28
C LYS A 134 -0.54 14.78 1.54
N PHE A 135 -1.60 15.14 2.26
CA PHE A 135 -2.78 15.76 1.66
C PHE A 135 -2.46 17.05 0.90
N HIS A 136 -1.41 17.78 1.26
CA HIS A 136 -1.00 19.00 0.56
C HIS A 136 -0.10 18.77 -0.65
N LEU A 137 0.36 17.54 -0.90
CA LEU A 137 1.16 17.20 -2.07
C LEU A 137 0.32 17.21 -3.35
N GLU A 138 1.03 17.34 -4.47
CA GLU A 138 0.45 17.15 -5.80
C GLU A 138 0.23 15.66 -6.07
N PHE A 139 -0.72 15.36 -6.95
CA PHE A 139 -1.12 13.98 -7.26
C PHE A 139 0.07 13.09 -7.69
N ALA A 140 0.95 13.60 -8.56
CA ALA A 140 2.07 12.83 -9.10
C ALA A 140 3.04 12.40 -7.99
N PHE A 141 3.47 13.33 -7.14
CA PHE A 141 4.36 13.02 -6.01
C PHE A 141 3.74 12.06 -5.01
N GLN A 142 2.43 12.18 -4.78
CA GLN A 142 1.75 11.30 -3.84
C GLN A 142 1.61 9.87 -4.38
N ALA A 143 1.31 9.71 -5.67
CA ALA A 143 1.26 8.40 -6.31
C ALA A 143 2.63 7.68 -6.28
N ASP A 144 3.73 8.43 -6.43
CA ASP A 144 5.09 7.89 -6.32
C ASP A 144 5.41 7.39 -4.91
N ILE A 145 4.96 8.11 -3.88
CA ILE A 145 5.16 7.69 -2.48
C ILE A 145 4.34 6.45 -2.17
N ASP A 146 3.08 6.40 -2.62
CA ASP A 146 2.19 5.28 -2.35
C ASP A 146 2.61 4.02 -3.12
N MET A 147 3.25 4.16 -4.30
CA MET A 147 3.97 3.06 -4.96
C MET A 147 4.97 2.42 -4.01
N ILE A 148 5.87 3.21 -3.43
CA ILE A 148 6.95 2.68 -2.58
C ILE A 148 6.28 1.86 -1.47
N VAL A 149 5.30 2.40 -0.77
CA VAL A 149 4.66 1.68 0.32
C VAL A 149 3.93 0.41 -0.15
N SER A 150 3.28 0.42 -1.32
CA SER A 150 2.60 -0.76 -1.89
C SER A 150 3.55 -1.90 -2.29
N LEU A 151 4.86 -1.67 -2.35
CA LEU A 151 5.87 -2.69 -2.64
C LEU A 151 6.57 -3.26 -1.39
N TRP A 152 6.31 -2.71 -0.19
CA TRP A 152 7.00 -3.06 1.06
C TRP A 152 6.04 -3.37 2.23
N GLN A 153 5.14 -4.35 2.06
CA GLN A 153 4.45 -5.05 3.17
C GLN A 153 5.22 -6.33 3.54
#